data_AF-A0A8H6Y9F1-F1
#
_entry.id   AF-A0A8H6Y9F1-F1
#
_cell.length_a   1.000
_cell.length_b   1.000
_cell.length_c   1.000
_cell.angle_alpha   90.00
_cell.angle_beta   90.00
_cell.angle_gamma   90.00
#
_symmetry.space_group_name_H-M   'P 1'
#
loop_
_entity.id
_entity.type
_entity.pdbx_description
1 polymer ?
#
loop_
_entity_poly.entity_id
_entity_poly.type
_entity_poly.pdbx_seq_one_letter_code
_entity_poly.pdbx_strand_id
1 'polypeptide(L)'
;MFSASLVAAFVALAVFDSASASVLSARQTSPGCGPNFQGHPISITYGGSNGVDELGVASNTAGAGLTTQPESAFTAEFLVENSGHFPSSYLIKDQNDHSLVVYAGIRGHAPPLLNLNSIDNSGVDVRQYWFITCDTCASPSANVPPGGVFGISCQIETTVFSFCIQSPDVLGNPPVLAACADKPNQKFNLLRGSI
;
A
#
# COMPACT_ATOMS: atom_id res chain seq x y z
N MET A 1 16.01 -85.15 17.23
CA MET A 1 17.15 -84.21 17.42
C MET A 1 16.79 -82.87 16.79
N PHE A 2 17.35 -81.77 17.27
CA PHE A 2 16.87 -80.41 16.97
C PHE A 2 17.39 -79.87 15.62
N SER A 3 16.54 -79.22 14.84
CA SER A 3 16.92 -78.28 13.77
C SER A 3 15.72 -77.50 13.24
N ALA A 4 15.70 -76.17 13.48
CA ALA A 4 15.28 -75.11 12.56
C ALA A 4 15.29 -73.76 13.31
N SER A 5 16.28 -72.91 13.06
CA SER A 5 16.32 -71.56 13.66
C SER A 5 15.34 -70.62 12.95
N LEU A 6 14.45 -69.97 13.70
CA LEU A 6 13.55 -68.94 13.17
C LEU A 6 14.25 -67.57 13.23
N VAL A 7 14.78 -67.10 12.10
CA VAL A 7 15.37 -65.75 11.97
C VAL A 7 14.39 -64.84 11.24
N ALA A 8 13.59 -64.09 12.00
CA ALA A 8 12.67 -63.10 11.45
C ALA A 8 13.38 -61.75 11.25
N ALA A 9 13.77 -61.44 10.01
CA ALA A 9 14.39 -60.16 9.66
C ALA A 9 13.33 -59.06 9.45
N PHE A 10 13.19 -58.16 10.43
CA PHE A 10 12.34 -56.98 10.29
C PHE A 10 13.03 -55.89 9.46
N VAL A 11 12.64 -55.78 8.18
CA VAL A 11 13.05 -54.67 7.31
C VAL A 11 12.08 -53.50 7.52
N ALA A 12 12.46 -52.54 8.36
CA ALA A 12 11.71 -51.31 8.56
C ALA A 12 11.96 -50.35 7.38
N LEU A 13 11.01 -50.28 6.45
CA LEU A 13 10.99 -49.28 5.38
C LEU A 13 10.64 -47.90 5.97
N ALA A 14 11.67 -47.09 6.23
CA ALA A 14 11.50 -45.67 6.51
C ALA A 14 11.02 -44.96 5.24
N VAL A 15 9.71 -44.72 5.14
CA VAL A 15 9.13 -43.90 4.07
C VAL A 15 9.49 -42.44 4.38
N PHE A 16 10.41 -41.87 3.61
CA PHE A 16 10.76 -40.46 3.74
C PHE A 16 9.60 -39.59 3.26
N ASP A 17 8.86 -39.03 4.22
CA ASP A 17 7.77 -38.10 3.95
C ASP A 17 8.33 -36.88 3.21
N SER A 18 7.99 -36.77 1.93
CA SER A 18 8.54 -35.77 1.02
C SER A 18 7.73 -34.49 1.18
N ALA A 19 7.91 -33.88 2.36
CA ALA A 19 7.35 -32.59 2.73
C ALA A 19 7.55 -31.59 1.58
N SER A 20 6.49 -31.39 0.81
CA SER A 20 6.52 -30.61 -0.41
C SER A 20 6.58 -29.15 -0.01
N ALA A 21 7.82 -28.69 0.22
CA ALA A 21 8.17 -27.30 0.47
C ALA A 21 7.67 -26.47 -0.71
N SER A 22 6.44 -25.99 -0.57
CA SER A 22 5.77 -25.17 -1.58
C SER A 22 6.68 -23.98 -1.80
N VAL A 23 7.11 -23.78 -3.06
CA VAL A 23 7.96 -22.67 -3.45
C VAL A 23 7.09 -21.41 -3.46
N LEU A 24 6.69 -20.99 -2.26
CA LEU A 24 6.06 -19.72 -1.96
C LEU A 24 7.09 -18.66 -2.34
N SER A 25 6.97 -18.19 -3.58
CA SER A 25 7.98 -17.35 -4.21
C SER A 25 8.31 -16.18 -3.28
N ALA A 26 9.59 -16.04 -2.95
CA ALA A 26 10.05 -14.97 -2.10
C ALA A 26 9.88 -13.64 -2.84
N ARG A 27 8.70 -13.02 -2.72
CA ARG A 27 8.57 -11.56 -2.77
C ARG A 27 9.50 -11.06 -1.67
N GLN A 28 10.73 -10.75 -2.08
CA GLN A 28 11.83 -10.39 -1.20
C GLN A 28 11.42 -9.15 -0.41
N THR A 29 11.05 -9.35 0.85
CA THR A 29 10.57 -8.28 1.72
C THR A 29 11.73 -7.31 1.93
N SER A 30 11.68 -6.17 1.25
CA SER A 30 12.41 -4.98 1.70
C SER A 30 12.03 -4.75 3.17
N PRO A 31 12.96 -4.45 4.09
CA PRO A 31 12.70 -4.42 5.54
C PRO A 31 11.90 -3.18 5.99
N GLY A 32 11.09 -2.62 5.09
CA GLY A 32 10.17 -1.54 5.36
C GLY A 32 8.96 -1.97 6.19
N CYS A 33 8.20 -0.98 6.61
CA CYS A 33 7.08 -1.11 7.53
C CYS A 33 5.79 -0.56 6.91
N GLY A 34 4.66 -1.14 7.30
CA GLY A 34 3.35 -0.51 7.10
C GLY A 34 3.04 0.37 8.30
N PRO A 35 2.81 1.69 8.15
CA PRO A 35 2.41 2.53 9.27
C PRO A 35 1.03 2.15 9.79
N ASN A 36 0.78 2.44 11.07
CA ASN A 36 -0.58 2.49 11.58
C ASN A 36 -1.01 3.96 11.59
N PHE A 37 -2.22 4.24 11.09
CA PHE A 37 -2.76 5.60 10.99
C PHE A 37 -3.91 5.84 11.99
N GLN A 38 -4.48 4.78 12.58
CA GLN A 38 -5.55 4.82 13.60
C GLN A 38 -6.77 5.72 13.27
N GLY A 39 -7.10 5.90 11.99
CA GLY A 39 -8.19 6.79 11.58
C GLY A 39 -7.90 8.28 11.83
N HIS A 40 -6.63 8.65 11.96
CA HIS A 40 -6.19 10.04 11.87
C HIS A 40 -6.05 10.45 10.41
N PRO A 41 -6.31 11.73 10.09
CA PRO A 41 -6.10 12.23 8.74
C PRO A 41 -4.61 12.30 8.45
N ILE A 42 -4.27 12.16 7.17
CA ILE A 42 -2.90 12.27 6.70
C ILE A 42 -2.76 13.26 5.55
N SER A 43 -1.59 13.87 5.55
CA SER A 43 -0.99 14.57 4.43
C SER A 43 -0.01 13.61 3.74
N ILE A 44 -0.06 13.57 2.40
CA ILE A 44 0.77 12.66 1.57
C ILE A 44 1.72 13.50 0.73
N THR A 45 2.90 13.77 1.29
CA THR A 45 3.87 14.73 0.70
C THR A 45 4.99 14.04 -0.07
N TYR A 46 5.63 14.76 -0.98
CA TYR A 46 6.79 14.31 -1.73
C TYR A 46 7.76 15.47 -2.00
N GLY A 47 9.02 15.13 -2.33
CA GLY A 47 10.00 16.10 -2.80
C GLY A 47 9.64 16.57 -4.21
N GLY A 48 9.10 17.79 -4.31
CA GLY A 48 8.54 18.35 -5.53
C GLY A 48 9.38 19.48 -6.12
N SER A 49 8.93 20.00 -7.26
CA SER A 49 9.68 20.98 -8.07
C SER A 49 10.01 22.30 -7.35
N ASN A 50 9.24 22.67 -6.31
CA ASN A 50 9.39 23.91 -5.56
C ASN A 50 9.72 23.71 -4.07
N GLY A 51 9.92 22.47 -3.61
CA GLY A 51 10.11 22.14 -2.19
C GLY A 51 9.38 20.86 -1.79
N VAL A 52 8.46 20.97 -0.83
CA VAL A 52 7.56 19.88 -0.45
C VAL A 52 6.17 20.15 -1.04
N ASP A 53 5.73 19.25 -1.91
CA ASP A 53 4.41 19.27 -2.53
C ASP A 53 3.56 18.12 -1.95
N GLU A 54 2.24 18.26 -1.92
CA GLU A 54 1.27 17.30 -1.35
C GLU A 54 0.28 16.81 -2.42
N LEU A 55 -0.11 15.52 -2.33
CA LEU A 55 -1.23 14.96 -3.08
C LEU A 55 -2.56 15.41 -2.47
N GLY A 56 -3.54 15.77 -3.30
CA GLY A 56 -4.92 15.99 -2.87
C GLY A 56 -5.91 15.62 -3.96
N VAL A 57 -7.15 16.11 -3.84
CA VAL A 57 -8.24 15.79 -4.79
C VAL A 57 -8.74 17.03 -5.50
N ALA A 58 -9.08 16.92 -6.80
CA ALA A 58 -9.58 18.07 -7.56
C ALA A 58 -11.00 18.50 -7.14
N SER A 59 -11.79 17.57 -6.59
CA SER A 59 -13.07 17.81 -5.92
C SER A 59 -13.52 16.56 -5.15
N ASN A 60 -14.32 16.76 -4.10
CA ASN A 60 -14.78 15.69 -3.21
C ASN A 60 -15.99 14.95 -3.82
N THR A 61 -15.76 14.30 -4.97
CA THR A 61 -16.80 13.67 -5.79
C THR A 61 -16.26 12.45 -6.54
N ALA A 62 -17.06 11.38 -6.63
CA ALA A 62 -16.71 10.20 -7.44
C ALA A 62 -16.39 10.59 -8.90
N GLY A 63 -15.26 10.09 -9.41
CA GLY A 63 -14.70 10.43 -10.71
C GLY A 63 -13.58 11.46 -10.68
N ALA A 64 -13.50 12.32 -9.65
CA ALA A 64 -12.52 13.41 -9.58
C ALA A 64 -11.07 12.92 -9.51
N GLY A 65 -10.20 13.46 -10.38
CA GLY A 65 -8.78 13.11 -10.38
C GLY A 65 -8.06 13.58 -9.10
N LEU A 66 -7.00 12.88 -8.75
CA LEU A 66 -6.04 13.42 -7.78
C LEU A 66 -5.27 14.59 -8.43
N THR A 67 -4.79 15.50 -7.60
CA THR A 67 -4.07 16.73 -7.98
C THR A 67 -2.86 16.95 -7.07
N THR A 68 -2.05 17.96 -7.35
CA THR A 68 -0.88 18.35 -6.54
C THR A 68 -0.86 19.84 -6.23
N GLN A 69 -0.46 20.18 -5.01
CA GLN A 69 -0.37 21.54 -4.47
C GLN A 69 0.81 21.63 -3.48
N PRO A 70 1.31 22.82 -3.08
CA PRO A 70 2.33 22.91 -2.02
C PRO A 70 1.80 22.36 -0.68
N GLU A 71 2.68 21.79 0.14
CA GLU A 71 2.35 21.25 1.49
C GLU A 71 1.65 22.27 2.42
N SER A 72 1.78 23.58 2.15
CA SER A 72 1.12 24.65 2.92
C SER A 72 -0.31 24.97 2.51
N ALA A 73 -0.83 24.37 1.43
CA ALA A 73 -2.15 24.65 0.87
C ALA A 73 -3.21 23.58 1.21
N PHE A 74 -2.77 22.35 1.42
CA PHE A 74 -3.54 21.30 2.10
C PHE A 74 -3.01 21.13 3.53
N THR A 75 -3.69 20.32 4.34
CA THR A 75 -3.15 19.89 5.65
C THR A 75 -3.54 18.47 6.06
N ALA A 76 -4.50 17.81 5.39
CA ALA A 76 -5.18 16.62 5.92
C ALA A 76 -6.10 15.90 4.89
N GLU A 77 -5.79 15.83 3.59
CA GLU A 77 -6.77 15.46 2.54
C GLU A 77 -7.30 14.00 2.58
N PHE A 78 -6.64 13.07 3.30
CA PHE A 78 -7.01 11.64 3.26
C PHE A 78 -7.11 10.97 4.64
N LEU A 79 -8.05 10.03 4.81
CA LEU A 79 -7.95 8.98 5.82
C LEU A 79 -7.29 7.74 5.22
N VAL A 80 -6.44 7.05 5.99
CA VAL A 80 -5.94 5.72 5.62
C VAL A 80 -6.36 4.68 6.65
N GLU A 81 -7.09 3.67 6.19
CA GLU A 81 -7.62 2.58 7.00
C GLU A 81 -7.12 1.23 6.48
N ASN A 82 -6.90 0.27 7.39
CA ASN A 82 -6.60 -1.10 6.98
C ASN A 82 -7.87 -1.73 6.39
N SER A 83 -7.75 -2.41 5.25
CA SER A 83 -8.89 -3.02 4.54
C SER A 83 -9.47 -4.24 5.27
N GLY A 84 -8.69 -4.89 6.15
CA GLY A 84 -9.02 -6.18 6.76
C GLY A 84 -8.72 -7.39 5.86
N HIS A 85 -8.26 -7.18 4.61
CA HIS A 85 -7.93 -8.26 3.69
C HIS A 85 -6.49 -8.78 3.90
N PHE A 86 -6.24 -10.03 3.49
CA PHE A 86 -4.90 -10.61 3.43
C PHE A 86 -4.44 -10.77 1.96
N PRO A 87 -3.20 -10.41 1.60
CA PRO A 87 -2.20 -9.71 2.41
C PRO A 87 -2.65 -8.30 2.83
N SER A 88 -2.12 -7.84 3.98
CA SER A 88 -2.51 -6.57 4.61
C SER A 88 -2.40 -5.41 3.62
N SER A 89 -3.54 -4.73 3.40
CA SER A 89 -3.67 -3.62 2.46
C SER A 89 -4.53 -2.53 3.07
N TYR A 90 -4.58 -1.37 2.40
CA TYR A 90 -5.21 -0.16 2.90
C TYR A 90 -6.22 0.41 1.90
N LEU A 91 -7.26 1.03 2.44
CA LEU A 91 -8.09 1.99 1.73
C LEU A 91 -7.55 3.39 2.02
N ILE A 92 -7.42 4.22 0.98
CA ILE A 92 -7.13 5.65 1.09
C ILE A 92 -8.43 6.36 0.75
N LYS A 93 -9.11 6.93 1.76
CA LYS A 93 -10.39 7.63 1.62
C LYS A 93 -10.18 9.13 1.52
N ASP A 94 -11.09 9.83 0.86
CA ASP A 94 -11.22 11.29 1.01
C ASP A 94 -11.58 11.64 2.47
N GLN A 95 -10.94 12.66 3.03
CA GLN A 95 -11.22 13.17 4.37
C GLN A 95 -12.60 13.84 4.47
N ASN A 96 -13.14 14.35 3.36
CA ASN A 96 -14.37 15.14 3.33
C ASN A 96 -15.61 14.28 3.09
N ASP A 97 -15.53 13.29 2.19
CA ASP A 97 -16.53 12.23 2.00
C ASP A 97 -15.89 10.84 2.14
N HIS A 98 -16.01 10.25 3.33
CA HIS A 98 -15.49 8.92 3.64
C HIS A 98 -16.14 7.78 2.81
N SER A 99 -17.16 8.05 1.99
CA SER A 99 -17.69 7.10 1.01
C SER A 99 -16.88 7.05 -0.29
N LEU A 100 -15.91 7.94 -0.47
CA LEU A 100 -15.01 8.00 -1.62
C LEU A 100 -13.61 7.50 -1.26
N VAL A 101 -12.99 6.78 -2.20
CA VAL A 101 -11.65 6.19 -2.08
C VAL A 101 -10.81 6.42 -3.32
N VAL A 102 -9.49 6.55 -3.14
CA VAL A 102 -8.50 6.59 -4.23
C VAL A 102 -8.50 5.24 -4.95
N TYR A 103 -8.71 5.28 -6.26
CA TYR A 103 -9.01 4.12 -7.09
C TYR A 103 -8.10 4.06 -8.33
N ALA A 104 -7.59 2.86 -8.63
CA ALA A 104 -6.73 2.58 -9.77
C ALA A 104 -7.54 2.35 -11.06
N GLY A 105 -7.89 3.44 -11.74
CA GLY A 105 -8.73 3.47 -12.94
C GLY A 105 -8.03 3.01 -14.22
N ILE A 106 -7.66 1.73 -14.31
CA ILE A 106 -7.04 1.15 -15.52
C ILE A 106 -8.08 1.01 -16.64
N ARG A 107 -7.94 1.84 -17.69
CA ARG A 107 -8.83 1.88 -18.87
C ARG A 107 -8.19 1.32 -20.14
N GLY A 108 -7.76 0.06 -20.09
CA GLY A 108 -7.31 -0.69 -21.28
C GLY A 108 -6.09 -0.09 -21.98
N HIS A 109 -6.31 0.64 -23.08
CA HIS A 109 -5.25 1.28 -23.88
C HIS A 109 -4.97 2.75 -23.48
N ALA A 110 -5.77 3.33 -22.59
CA ALA A 110 -5.49 4.65 -22.02
C ALA A 110 -4.50 4.52 -20.83
N PRO A 111 -3.71 5.57 -20.50
CA PRO A 111 -2.90 5.56 -19.30
C PRO A 111 -3.76 5.29 -18.05
N PRO A 112 -3.25 4.51 -17.08
CA PRO A 112 -4.01 4.18 -15.87
C PRO A 112 -4.29 5.46 -15.06
N LEU A 113 -5.57 5.73 -14.83
CA LEU A 113 -6.04 6.93 -14.14
C LEU A 113 -5.97 6.74 -12.63
N LEU A 114 -5.75 7.84 -11.90
CA LEU A 114 -5.77 7.88 -10.44
C LEU A 114 -6.79 8.94 -10.00
N ASN A 115 -7.91 8.47 -9.44
CA ASN A 115 -9.06 9.31 -9.15
C ASN A 115 -9.87 8.76 -7.96
N LEU A 116 -10.77 9.58 -7.39
CA LEU A 116 -11.76 9.13 -6.42
C LEU A 116 -12.83 8.26 -7.09
N ASN A 117 -13.32 7.26 -6.36
CA ASN A 117 -14.48 6.45 -6.72
C ASN A 117 -15.25 6.05 -5.45
N SER A 118 -16.53 5.69 -5.56
CA SER A 118 -17.31 5.22 -4.40
C SER A 118 -16.78 3.88 -3.88
N ILE A 119 -16.70 3.74 -2.55
CA ILE A 119 -16.20 2.55 -1.87
C ILE A 119 -17.04 1.31 -2.18
N ASP A 120 -16.38 0.22 -2.56
CA ASP A 120 -17.02 -1.09 -2.75
C ASP A 120 -17.14 -1.82 -1.41
N ASN A 121 -18.28 -1.67 -0.76
CA ASN A 121 -18.63 -2.36 0.47
C ASN A 121 -18.78 -3.89 0.33
N SER A 122 -18.74 -4.45 -0.89
CA SER A 122 -18.68 -5.91 -1.10
C SER A 122 -17.26 -6.49 -0.99
N GLY A 123 -16.24 -5.64 -1.06
CA GLY A 123 -14.83 -6.01 -0.93
C GLY A 123 -14.24 -6.77 -2.12
N VAL A 124 -14.81 -6.58 -3.32
CA VAL A 124 -14.44 -7.27 -4.56
C VAL A 124 -13.61 -6.37 -5.49
N ASP A 125 -13.82 -5.05 -5.47
CA ASP A 125 -13.07 -4.10 -6.30
C ASP A 125 -11.68 -3.77 -5.72
N VAL A 126 -10.79 -4.75 -5.85
CA VAL A 126 -9.37 -4.72 -5.49
C VAL A 126 -8.57 -3.53 -6.06
N ARG A 127 -9.11 -2.75 -7.02
CA ARG A 127 -8.51 -1.49 -7.50
C ARG A 127 -8.61 -0.34 -6.49
N GLN A 128 -9.35 -0.53 -5.40
CA GLN A 128 -9.45 0.41 -4.27
C GLN A 128 -8.39 0.11 -3.18
N TYR A 129 -7.71 -1.03 -3.24
CA TYR A 129 -6.74 -1.44 -2.22
C TYR A 129 -5.30 -1.16 -2.62
N TRP A 130 -4.54 -0.67 -1.65
CA TRP A 130 -3.16 -0.24 -1.77
C TRP A 130 -2.27 -0.97 -0.77
N PHE A 131 -1.07 -1.38 -1.19
CA PHE A 131 0.02 -1.67 -0.27
C PHE A 131 0.78 -0.38 0.01
N ILE A 132 1.06 -0.11 1.29
CA ILE A 132 1.86 1.05 1.73
C ILE A 132 3.06 0.49 2.47
N THR A 133 4.25 0.67 1.90
CA THR A 133 5.52 0.19 2.47
C THR A 133 6.49 1.36 2.59
N CYS A 134 6.91 1.68 3.80
CA CYS A 134 7.81 2.80 4.10
C CYS A 134 9.17 2.32 4.57
N ASP A 135 10.24 3.03 4.17
CA ASP A 135 11.60 2.71 4.62
C ASP A 135 11.80 3.04 6.12
N THR A 136 10.93 3.85 6.72
CA THR A 136 10.85 4.10 8.17
C THR A 136 9.43 4.49 8.59
N CYS A 137 8.99 4.09 9.79
CA CYS A 137 7.68 4.43 10.38
C CYS A 137 7.82 4.87 11.84
N ALA A 138 6.88 5.69 12.32
CA ALA A 138 6.79 6.02 13.74
C ALA A 138 6.23 4.86 14.58
N SER A 139 6.71 4.78 15.82
CA SER A 139 6.32 3.76 16.80
C SER A 139 5.71 4.38 18.06
N PRO A 140 4.59 3.85 18.56
CA PRO A 140 3.36 3.56 17.84
C PRO A 140 2.53 4.84 17.59
N SER A 141 1.81 4.84 16.47
CA SER A 141 0.92 5.90 15.94
C SER A 141 0.12 6.79 16.91
N ALA A 142 -0.42 6.25 18.01
CA ALA A 142 -1.28 6.97 18.95
C ALA A 142 -0.66 8.27 19.52
N ASN A 143 0.68 8.35 19.58
CA ASN A 143 1.41 9.48 20.14
C ASN A 143 1.98 10.45 19.09
N VAL A 144 1.72 10.23 17.79
CA VAL A 144 2.19 11.14 16.72
C VAL A 144 1.38 12.45 16.81
N PRO A 145 2.00 13.62 17.03
CA PRO A 145 1.29 14.91 17.07
C PRO A 145 0.92 15.38 15.65
N PRO A 146 0.03 16.37 15.46
CA PRO A 146 -0.17 17.02 14.17
C PRO A 146 1.15 17.56 13.59
N GLY A 147 1.35 17.41 12.28
CA GLY A 147 2.64 17.63 11.60
C GLY A 147 3.70 16.55 11.89
N GLY A 148 3.42 15.59 12.78
CA GLY A 148 4.28 14.46 13.09
C GLY A 148 4.24 13.38 12.02
N VAL A 149 5.37 12.69 11.83
CA VAL A 149 5.52 11.70 10.77
C VAL A 149 4.90 10.35 11.16
N PHE A 150 4.06 9.76 10.31
CA PHE A 150 3.68 8.34 10.38
C PHE A 150 4.67 7.45 9.62
N GLY A 151 5.11 7.87 8.44
CA GLY A 151 6.06 7.14 7.60
C GLY A 151 6.92 8.03 6.71
N ILE A 152 8.14 7.58 6.42
CA ILE A 152 9.13 8.24 5.55
C ILE A 152 9.44 7.34 4.37
N SER A 153 9.57 7.94 3.17
CA SER A 153 9.96 7.21 1.95
C SER A 153 9.04 6.00 1.68
N CYS A 154 7.75 6.26 1.77
CA CYS A 154 6.64 5.34 1.55
C CYS A 154 6.36 5.16 0.06
N GLN A 155 6.31 3.92 -0.39
CA GLN A 155 5.82 3.54 -1.70
C GLN A 155 4.36 3.06 -1.58
N ILE A 156 3.49 3.54 -2.48
CA ILE A 156 2.05 3.24 -2.51
C ILE A 156 1.77 2.42 -3.79
N GLU A 157 1.66 1.10 -3.66
CA GLU A 157 1.50 0.10 -4.74
C GLU A 157 0.03 -0.35 -4.86
N THR A 158 -0.51 -0.46 -6.08
CA THR A 158 -1.80 -1.12 -6.36
C THR A 158 -1.71 -2.61 -6.03
N THR A 159 -2.65 -3.16 -5.24
CA THR A 159 -2.61 -4.60 -4.87
C THR A 159 -2.66 -5.57 -6.05
N VAL A 160 -3.15 -5.13 -7.22
CA VAL A 160 -3.47 -5.97 -8.38
C VAL A 160 -2.46 -5.95 -9.53
N PHE A 161 -1.69 -4.88 -9.72
CA PHE A 161 -0.94 -4.64 -10.97
C PHE A 161 0.52 -4.23 -10.79
N SER A 162 1.01 -4.08 -9.55
CA SER A 162 2.34 -3.54 -9.24
C SER A 162 2.67 -2.22 -9.96
N PHE A 163 1.64 -1.39 -10.14
CA PHE A 163 1.79 0.03 -10.41
C PHE A 163 1.85 0.79 -9.09
N CYS A 164 2.70 1.80 -9.02
CA CYS A 164 2.83 2.70 -7.90
C CYS A 164 2.27 4.07 -8.28
N ILE A 165 1.75 4.79 -7.29
CA ILE A 165 1.52 6.23 -7.44
C ILE A 165 2.88 6.88 -7.72
N GLN A 166 2.96 7.66 -8.79
CA GLN A 166 4.11 8.49 -9.12
C GLN A 166 3.66 9.95 -9.11
N SER A 167 4.34 10.79 -8.33
CA SER A 167 4.12 12.23 -8.35
C SER A 167 4.60 12.84 -9.68
N PRO A 168 4.03 13.97 -10.09
CA PRO A 168 4.46 14.68 -11.28
C PRO A 168 5.78 15.41 -11.04
N ASP A 169 6.62 15.50 -12.07
CA ASP A 169 7.87 16.27 -12.01
C ASP A 169 7.64 17.80 -12.05
N VAL A 170 6.38 18.24 -12.19
CA VAL A 170 5.94 19.64 -12.24
C VAL A 170 4.65 19.80 -11.42
N LEU A 171 4.66 20.75 -10.49
CA LEU A 171 3.52 21.08 -9.62
C LEU A 171 2.25 21.46 -10.42
N GLY A 172 1.08 21.01 -9.95
CA GLY A 172 -0.23 21.28 -10.56
C GLY A 172 -0.62 20.33 -11.69
N ASN A 173 0.30 19.49 -12.16
CA ASN A 173 -0.07 18.30 -12.93
C ASN A 173 -0.72 17.24 -12.01
N PRO A 174 -1.54 16.32 -12.55
CA PRO A 174 -2.04 15.19 -11.78
C PRO A 174 -0.93 14.15 -11.53
N PRO A 175 -0.93 13.45 -10.39
CA PRO A 175 -0.14 12.23 -10.20
C PRO A 175 -0.65 11.12 -11.12
N VAL A 176 0.21 10.16 -11.43
CA VAL A 176 -0.08 9.06 -12.37
C VAL A 176 0.24 7.70 -11.76
N LEU A 177 -0.31 6.62 -12.33
CA LEU A 177 0.12 5.27 -12.02
C LEU A 177 1.24 4.86 -13.00
N ALA A 178 2.39 4.45 -12.46
CA ALA A 178 3.56 4.00 -13.21
C ALA A 178 4.13 2.70 -12.61
N ALA A 179 4.93 1.94 -13.36
CA ALA A 179 5.53 0.72 -12.83
C ALA A 179 6.38 1.02 -11.58
N CYS A 180 6.19 0.25 -10.50
CA CYS A 180 6.98 0.39 -9.28
C CYS A 180 8.47 0.14 -9.58
N ALA A 181 9.30 1.14 -9.34
CA ALA A 181 10.71 1.17 -9.74
C ALA A 181 11.61 1.91 -8.74
N ASP A 182 11.16 2.06 -7.49
CA ASP A 182 11.87 2.67 -6.35
C ASP A 182 12.41 4.08 -6.62
N LYS A 183 11.77 4.83 -7.53
CA LYS A 183 12.19 6.17 -7.92
C LYS A 183 11.89 7.21 -6.83
N PRO A 184 12.64 8.33 -6.73
CA PRO A 184 12.32 9.43 -5.83
C PRO A 184 10.89 9.98 -5.99
N ASN A 185 10.37 10.10 -7.22
CA ASN A 185 8.98 10.50 -7.48
C ASN A 185 7.94 9.38 -7.27
N GLN A 186 8.32 8.25 -6.65
CA GLN A 186 7.42 7.19 -6.15
C GLN A 186 7.56 7.01 -4.62
N LYS A 187 8.25 7.94 -3.93
CA LYS A 187 8.47 7.93 -2.48
C LYS A 187 7.76 9.13 -1.86
N PHE A 188 6.90 8.85 -0.89
CA PHE A 188 6.07 9.84 -0.19
C PHE A 188 6.39 9.85 1.31
N ASN A 189 6.25 10.98 1.97
CA ASN A 189 6.16 11.04 3.43
C ASN A 189 4.69 11.09 3.82
N LEU A 190 4.33 10.34 4.85
CA LEU A 190 2.96 10.28 5.36
C LEU A 190 2.96 10.98 6.70
N LEU A 191 2.36 12.16 6.75
CA LEU A 191 2.34 13.07 7.91
C LEU A 191 0.95 13.05 8.54
N ARG A 192 0.86 13.19 9.86
CA ARG A 192 -0.40 13.38 10.55
C ARG A 192 -0.92 14.79 10.28
N GLY A 193 -2.11 14.89 9.69
CA GLY A 193 -2.72 16.17 9.41
C GLY A 193 -3.12 16.96 10.66
N SER A 194 -3.19 18.29 10.51
CA SER A 194 -3.77 19.20 11.49
C SER A 194 -5.18 19.61 11.07
N ILE A 195 -6.16 19.12 11.84
CA ILE A 195 -7.54 19.63 11.89
C ILE A 195 -7.62 20.73 12.95
#